data_AF-M1ZBG9-F1
#
_entry.id   AF-M1ZBG9-F1
#
_cell.length_a   1.000
_cell.length_b   1.000
_cell.length_c   1.000
_cell.angle_alpha   90.00
_cell.angle_beta   90.00
_cell.angle_gamma   90.00
#
_symmetry.space_group_name_H-M   'P 1'
#
loop_
_entity.id
_entity.type
_entity.pdbx_description
1 polymer ?
#
loop_
_entity_poly.entity_id
_entity_poly.type
_entity_poly.pdbx_seq_one_letter_code
_entity_poly.pdbx_strand_id
1 'polypeptide(L)'
;MGRKPKFSKDFKLSVVEEYVSGKYSLSDLSTKYNIVTSVINRWINKWYNGIEIKDYDPKGDVYTMKSRKTTFQERLEIVKWVIDNNMSYKDAAEKYGITYALVYRWTRAYIDKGQKH
;
A
#
# COMPACT_ATOMS: atom_id res chain seq x y z
N MET A 1 11.01 -19.04 3.46
CA MET A 1 11.62 -18.24 4.53
C MET A 1 11.05 -16.83 4.47
N GLY A 2 10.33 -16.39 5.51
CA GLY A 2 9.73 -15.06 5.57
C GLY A 2 10.79 -13.98 5.73
N ARG A 3 10.66 -12.87 4.99
CA ARG A 3 11.55 -11.71 5.14
C ARG A 3 11.29 -11.07 6.50
N LYS A 4 12.30 -11.05 7.38
CA LYS A 4 12.18 -10.42 8.69
C LYS A 4 11.92 -8.91 8.52
N PRO A 5 11.06 -8.30 9.36
CA PRO A 5 10.92 -6.85 9.44
C PRO A 5 12.30 -6.19 9.57
N LYS A 6 12.58 -5.13 8.78
CA LYS A 6 13.82 -4.35 8.94
C LYS A 6 13.85 -3.60 10.28
N PHE A 7 12.68 -3.25 10.81
CA PHE A 7 12.51 -2.53 12.08
C PHE A 7 11.27 -3.06 12.82
N SER A 8 11.42 -3.40 14.10
CA SER A 8 10.32 -3.84 14.98
C SER A 8 9.44 -2.67 15.41
N LYS A 9 8.22 -2.95 15.90
CA LYS A 9 7.28 -1.98 16.47
C LYS A 9 7.93 -1.22 17.63
N ASP A 10 8.52 -1.93 18.58
CA ASP A 10 9.13 -1.34 19.77
C ASP A 10 10.26 -0.37 19.40
N PHE A 11 11.09 -0.75 18.43
CA PHE A 11 12.15 0.13 17.93
C PHE A 11 11.59 1.39 17.27
N LYS A 12 10.53 1.28 16.46
CA LYS A 12 9.90 2.47 15.85
C LYS A 12 9.32 3.40 16.91
N LEU A 13 8.72 2.85 17.97
CA LEU A 13 8.16 3.61 19.08
C LEU A 13 9.24 4.33 19.87
N SER A 14 10.37 3.68 20.17
CA SER A 14 11.47 4.33 20.89
C SER A 14 12.03 5.52 20.12
N VAL A 15 12.19 5.39 18.79
CA VAL A 15 12.64 6.50 17.92
C VAL A 15 11.64 7.66 17.93
N VAL A 16 10.33 7.37 17.91
CA VAL A 16 9.28 8.40 17.99
C VAL A 16 9.28 9.07 19.36
N GLU A 17 9.44 8.33 20.45
CA GLU A 17 9.50 8.87 21.80
C GLU A 17 10.72 9.78 22.02
N GLU A 18 11.88 9.41 21.48
CA GLU A 18 13.09 10.25 21.47
C GLU A 18 12.88 11.57 20.73
N TYR A 19 12.11 11.55 19.63
CA TYR A 19 11.72 12.77 18.92
C TYR A 19 10.72 13.61 19.72
N VAL A 20 9.66 12.99 20.23
CA VAL A 20 8.56 13.68 20.95
C VAL A 20 9.04 14.25 22.28
N SER A 21 9.99 13.59 22.96
CA SER A 21 10.64 14.11 24.17
C SER A 21 11.55 15.32 23.91
N GLY A 22 11.74 15.72 22.64
CA GLY A 22 12.58 16.85 22.26
C GLY A 22 14.08 16.61 22.44
N LYS A 23 14.50 15.37 22.77
CA LYS A 23 15.90 15.02 23.02
C LYS A 23 16.74 15.05 21.75
N TYR A 24 16.14 14.76 20.60
CA TYR A 24 16.82 14.65 19.31
C TYR A 24 15.97 15.21 18.17
N SER A 25 16.62 15.87 17.21
CA SER A 25 15.98 16.25 15.96
C SER A 25 15.87 15.05 15.01
N LEU A 26 15.08 15.20 13.94
CA LEU A 26 14.99 14.22 12.86
C LEU A 26 16.36 13.88 12.24
N SER A 27 17.24 14.87 12.14
CA SER A 27 18.59 14.68 11.58
C SER A 27 19.50 13.91 12.53
N ASP A 28 19.38 14.18 13.84
CA ASP A 28 20.14 13.47 14.87
C ASP A 28 19.73 11.99 14.92
N LEU A 29 18.42 11.72 14.89
CA LEU A 29 17.89 10.35 14.84
C LEU A 29 18.29 9.62 13.56
N SER A 30 18.31 10.31 12.43
CA SER A 30 18.76 9.76 11.14
C SER A 30 20.21 9.30 11.21
N THR A 31 21.07 10.12 11.82
CA THR A 31 22.49 9.82 11.99
C THR A 31 22.70 8.70 13.01
N LYS A 32 22.04 8.80 14.17
CA LYS A 32 22.15 7.84 15.30
C LYS A 32 21.76 6.42 14.91
N TYR A 33 20.67 6.27 14.15
CA TYR A 33 20.14 4.97 13.78
C TYR A 33 20.50 4.55 12.34
N ASN A 34 21.18 5.41 11.59
CA ASN A 34 21.45 5.22 10.15
C ASN A 34 20.16 4.93 9.35
N ILE A 35 19.13 5.74 9.60
CA ILE A 35 17.80 5.61 8.99
C ILE A 35 17.47 6.90 8.28
N VAL A 36 17.04 6.81 7.03
CA VAL A 36 16.64 7.98 6.25
C VAL A 36 15.55 8.77 6.97
N THR A 37 15.72 10.09 7.09
CA THR A 37 14.78 11.01 7.75
C THR A 37 13.33 10.83 7.30
N SER A 38 13.07 10.55 6.02
CA SER A 38 11.73 10.30 5.49
C SER A 38 11.03 9.08 6.10
N VAL A 39 11.79 8.05 6.49
CA VAL A 39 11.27 6.85 7.17
C VAL A 39 10.90 7.18 8.61
N ILE A 40 11.75 7.93 9.31
CA ILE A 40 11.50 8.37 10.69
C ILE A 40 10.29 9.31 10.73
N ASN A 41 10.22 10.27 9.80
CA ASN A 41 9.10 11.20 9.67
C ASN A 41 7.77 10.47 9.46
N ARG A 42 7.77 9.37 8.70
CA ARG A 42 6.57 8.54 8.52
C ARG A 42 6.10 7.90 9.84
N TRP A 43 7.01 7.50 10.73
CA TRP A 43 6.64 6.95 12.04
C TRP A 43 6.07 8.03 12.96
N ILE A 44 6.71 9.20 13.00
CA ILE A 44 6.26 10.36 13.75
C ILE A 44 4.87 10.82 13.29
N ASN A 45 4.65 10.94 11.98
CA ASN A 45 3.35 11.31 11.43
C ASN A 45 2.26 10.31 11.82
N LYS A 46 2.56 9.00 11.78
CA LYS A 46 1.58 8.00 12.24
C LYS A 46 1.22 8.20 13.71
N TRP A 47 2.21 8.45 14.56
CA TRP A 47 2.00 8.73 15.98
C TRP A 47 1.09 9.93 16.23
N TYR A 48 1.38 11.08 15.60
CA TYR A 48 0.55 12.29 15.76
C TYR A 48 -0.87 12.14 15.21
N ASN A 49 -1.07 11.31 14.19
CA ASN A 49 -2.39 11.04 13.63
C ASN A 49 -3.13 9.90 14.35
N GLY A 50 -2.60 9.38 15.47
CA GLY A 50 -3.21 8.26 16.20
C GLY A 50 -3.23 6.93 15.43
N ILE A 51 -2.43 6.82 14.38
CA ILE A 51 -2.32 5.62 13.54
C ILE A 51 -1.37 4.63 14.22
N GLU A 52 -1.83 3.41 14.46
CA GLU A 52 -1.02 2.38 15.10
C GLU A 52 0.28 2.09 14.31
N ILE A 53 1.41 2.18 15.02
CA ILE A 53 2.71 1.74 14.51
C ILE A 53 2.78 0.22 14.68
N LYS A 54 2.70 -0.51 13.57
CA LYS A 54 2.78 -1.98 13.54
C LYS A 54 4.19 -2.44 13.17
N ASP A 55 4.51 -3.68 13.57
CA ASP A 55 5.59 -4.42 12.92
C ASP A 55 5.36 -4.44 11.41
N TYR A 56 6.44 -4.60 10.63
CA TYR A 56 6.26 -4.86 9.21
C TYR A 56 5.59 -6.23 9.07
N ASP A 57 4.27 -6.23 8.97
CA ASP A 57 3.48 -7.39 8.59
C ASP A 57 3.23 -7.30 7.08
N PRO A 58 3.85 -8.17 6.25
CA PRO A 58 3.57 -8.23 4.82
C PRO A 58 2.15 -8.73 4.51
N LYS A 59 1.28 -8.97 5.50
CA LYS A 59 -0.16 -9.21 5.26
C LYS A 59 -0.86 -7.96 4.72
N GLY A 60 -0.82 -7.85 3.41
CA GLY A 60 -2.07 -7.82 2.65
C GLY A 60 -2.91 -6.57 2.81
N ASP A 61 -2.33 -5.38 2.59
CA ASP A 61 -3.15 -4.32 2.00
C ASP A 61 -3.71 -4.85 0.68
N VAL A 62 -4.91 -4.43 0.27
CA VAL A 62 -5.48 -4.78 -1.05
C VAL A 62 -4.51 -4.43 -2.20
N TYR A 63 -3.56 -3.53 -1.93
CA TYR A 63 -2.44 -3.15 -2.80
C TYR A 63 -1.29 -4.17 -2.88
N THR A 64 -1.17 -5.12 -1.95
CA THR A 64 -0.04 -6.09 -1.89
C THR A 64 -0.44 -7.53 -2.23
N MET A 65 -1.69 -7.82 -2.64
CA MET A 65 -2.00 -9.14 -3.17
C MET A 65 -1.14 -9.41 -4.42
N LYS A 66 -0.38 -10.51 -4.41
CA LYS A 66 0.24 -11.04 -5.62
C LYS A 66 -0.89 -11.35 -6.59
N SER A 67 -0.98 -10.58 -7.66
CA SER A 67 -1.96 -10.84 -8.71
C SER A 67 -1.74 -12.25 -9.26
N ARG A 68 -2.78 -13.09 -9.21
CA ARG A 68 -2.77 -14.38 -9.91
C ARG A 68 -2.46 -14.13 -11.40
N LYS A 69 -1.83 -15.10 -12.06
CA LYS A 69 -1.69 -15.03 -13.52
C LYS A 69 -3.11 -15.02 -14.10
N THR A 70 -3.48 -13.92 -14.76
CA THR A 70 -4.75 -13.79 -15.46
C THR A 70 -4.55 -13.85 -16.96
N THR A 71 -5.51 -14.44 -17.66
CA THR A 71 -5.52 -14.50 -19.13
C THR A 71 -6.07 -13.19 -19.72
N PHE A 72 -5.89 -12.98 -21.03
CA PHE A 72 -6.48 -11.83 -21.71
C PHE A 72 -8.01 -11.87 -21.69
N GLN A 73 -8.59 -13.06 -21.89
CA GLN A 73 -10.04 -13.25 -21.87
C GLN A 73 -10.64 -12.95 -20.50
N GLU A 74 -10.03 -13.44 -19.43
CA GLU A 74 -10.46 -13.16 -18.05
C GLU A 74 -10.42 -11.65 -17.74
N ARG A 75 -9.39 -10.93 -18.22
CA ARG A 75 -9.34 -9.46 -18.08
C ARG A 75 -10.47 -8.77 -18.83
N LEU A 76 -10.82 -9.26 -20.02
CA LEU A 76 -11.92 -8.70 -20.81
C LEU A 76 -13.27 -8.91 -20.10
N GLU A 77 -13.49 -10.09 -19.53
CA GLU A 77 -14.69 -10.41 -18.75
C GLU A 77 -14.84 -9.51 -17.51
N ILE A 78 -13.76 -9.31 -16.76
CA ILE A 78 -13.74 -8.42 -15.60
C ILE A 78 -14.07 -6.98 -16.00
N VAL A 79 -13.45 -6.48 -17.07
CA VAL A 79 -13.67 -5.10 -17.54
C VAL A 79 -15.10 -4.88 -18.01
N LYS A 80 -15.67 -5.83 -18.77
CA LYS A 80 -17.08 -5.77 -19.18
C LYS A 80 -18.00 -5.77 -17.96
N TRP A 81 -17.75 -6.66 -17.00
CA TRP A 81 -18.53 -6.72 -15.77
C TRP A 81 -18.48 -5.38 -15.01
N VAL A 82 -17.31 -4.74 -14.91
CA VAL A 82 -17.17 -3.42 -14.27
C VAL A 82 -18.00 -2.35 -14.98
N ILE A 83 -18.01 -2.33 -16.31
CA ILE A 83 -18.80 -1.37 -17.10
C ILE A 83 -20.30 -1.62 -16.87
N ASP A 84 -20.74 -2.88 -16.90
CA ASP A 84 -22.13 -3.26 -16.69
C ASP A 84 -22.61 -3.01 -15.25
N ASN A 85 -21.69 -3.00 -14.27
CA ASN A 85 -21.98 -2.80 -12.85
C ASN A 85 -21.61 -1.37 -12.38
N ASN A 86 -21.88 -0.37 -13.24
CA ASN A 86 -21.74 1.05 -12.92
C ASN A 86 -20.36 1.43 -12.36
N MET A 87 -19.30 0.86 -12.95
CA MET A 87 -17.91 1.11 -12.58
C MET A 87 -17.55 0.69 -11.15
N SER A 88 -18.23 -0.32 -10.60
CA SER A 88 -17.92 -0.84 -9.27
C SER A 88 -16.62 -1.68 -9.26
N TYR A 89 -15.49 -0.99 -9.20
CA TYR A 89 -14.15 -1.61 -9.15
C TYR A 89 -13.91 -2.42 -7.88
N LYS A 90 -14.54 -2.02 -6.77
CA LYS A 90 -14.39 -2.71 -5.48
C LYS A 90 -15.07 -4.08 -5.52
N ASP A 91 -16.30 -4.13 -6.03
CA ASP A 91 -17.05 -5.39 -6.14
C ASP A 91 -16.38 -6.33 -7.14
N ALA A 92 -15.82 -5.79 -8.24
CA ALA A 92 -15.03 -6.58 -9.18
C ALA A 92 -13.74 -7.13 -8.55
N ALA A 93 -13.05 -6.32 -7.74
CA ALA A 93 -11.85 -6.76 -7.04
C ALA A 93 -12.15 -7.92 -6.08
N GLU A 94 -13.22 -7.80 -5.29
CA GLU A 94 -13.67 -8.84 -4.36
C GLU A 94 -14.16 -10.09 -5.10
N LYS A 95 -15.03 -9.94 -6.11
CA LYS A 95 -15.62 -11.04 -6.88
C LYS A 95 -14.59 -11.90 -7.61
N TYR A 96 -13.59 -11.27 -8.23
CA TYR A 96 -12.61 -11.96 -9.06
C TYR A 96 -11.28 -12.22 -8.32
N GLY A 97 -11.17 -11.81 -7.05
CA GLY A 97 -9.93 -11.94 -6.27
C GLY A 97 -8.75 -11.21 -6.91
N ILE A 98 -9.02 -10.09 -7.60
CA ILE A 98 -8.04 -9.24 -8.27
C ILE A 98 -7.87 -7.96 -7.48
N THR A 99 -6.67 -7.38 -7.48
CA THR A 99 -6.47 -6.09 -6.82
C THR A 99 -7.25 -4.98 -7.51
N TYR A 100 -7.84 -4.10 -6.71
CA TYR A 100 -8.53 -2.89 -7.19
C TYR A 100 -7.72 -2.14 -8.25
N ALA A 101 -6.42 -1.93 -8.00
CA ALA A 101 -5.53 -1.21 -8.91
C ALA A 101 -5.42 -1.87 -10.30
N LEU A 102 -5.46 -3.20 -10.38
CA LEU A 102 -5.45 -3.91 -11.67
C LEU A 102 -6.77 -3.78 -12.41
N VAL A 103 -7.89 -3.97 -11.70
CA VAL A 103 -9.24 -3.80 -12.28
C VAL A 103 -9.38 -2.40 -12.86
N TYR A 104 -9.00 -1.38 -12.08
CA TYR A 104 -9.00 0.02 -12.52
C TYR A 104 -8.14 0.23 -13.78
N ARG A 105 -6.89 -0.25 -13.76
CA ARG A 105 -5.95 -0.10 -14.87
C ARG A 105 -6.45 -0.77 -16.16
N TRP A 106 -6.98 -1.99 -16.07
CA TRP A 106 -7.51 -2.70 -17.23
C TRP A 106 -8.73 -2.00 -17.81
N THR A 107 -9.64 -1.54 -16.95
CA THR A 107 -10.86 -0.84 -17.36
C THR A 107 -10.53 0.48 -18.05
N ARG A 108 -9.61 1.27 -17.47
CA ARG A 108 -9.14 2.53 -18.10
C ARG A 108 -8.47 2.28 -19.46
N ALA A 109 -7.61 1.28 -19.56
CA ALA A 109 -6.95 0.94 -20.84
C ALA A 109 -7.94 0.46 -21.92
N TYR A 110 -9.03 -0.19 -21.51
CA TYR A 110 -10.10 -0.62 -22.42
C TYR A 110 -10.92 0.58 -22.92
N ILE A 111 -11.31 1.49 -22.03
CA ILE A 111 -12.07 2.70 -22.38
C ILE A 111 -11.23 3.62 -23.29
N ASP A 112 -9.95 3.85 -22.95
CA ASP A 112 -9.04 4.70 -23.74
C ASP A 112 -8.82 4.16 -25.16
N LYS A 113 -8.71 2.83 -25.30
CA LYS A 113 -8.63 2.17 -26.62
C LYS A 113 -9.95 2.20 -27.37
N GLY A 114 -11.09 2.17 -26.67
CA GLY A 114 -12.42 2.28 -27.26
C GLY A 114 -12.81 3.70 -27.69
N GLN A 115 -12.20 4.73 -27.10
CA GLN A 115 -12.42 6.15 -27.47
C GLN A 115 -11.62 6.61 -28.69
N LYS A 116 -10.69 5.80 -29.22
CA LYS A 116 -9.85 6.14 -30.36
C LYS A 116 -10.43 5.74 -31.73
N HIS A 117 -11.76 5.71 -31.88
CA HIS A 117 -12.39 5.48 -33.18
C HIS A 117 -13.28 6.63 -33.64
#